data_AF-A0A6N9PY28-F1
#
_entry.id   AF-A0A6N9PY28-F1
#
_cell.length_a   1.000
_cell.length_b   1.000
_cell.length_c   1.000
_cell.angle_alpha   90.00
_cell.angle_beta   90.00
_cell.angle_gamma   90.00
#
_symmetry.space_group_name_H-M   'P 1'
#
loop_
_entity.id
_entity.type
_entity.pdbx_description
1 polymer ?
#
loop_
_entity_poly.entity_id
_entity_poly.type
_entity_poly.pdbx_seq_one_letter_code
_entity_poly.pdbx_strand_id
1 'polypeptide(L)'
;MVKSSGFGVRWEESNGLRKKWGQNAVSWCLDHIVVLHPEQGEEHPQNLCSDAGYTGSGEAVEQRNYIPHIRPSGKEKKELERDPDFRAHHWVVEVTHAFFNRFRKFLVRCEKKATTWRCFSLPALLLSNSLAFIINFGMGS
;
A
#
# COMPACT_ATOMS: atom_id res chain seq x y z
N MET A 1 -9.14 -13.03 30.49
CA MET A 1 -8.34 -14.06 31.18
C MET A 1 -7.34 -14.60 30.17
N VAL A 2 -6.07 -14.21 30.26
CA VAL A 2 -5.01 -14.55 29.30
C VAL A 2 -4.38 -15.88 29.73
N LYS A 3 -4.41 -16.91 28.88
CA LYS A 3 -3.61 -18.13 29.07
C LYS A 3 -2.30 -17.95 28.32
N SER A 4 -1.19 -17.95 29.05
CA SER A 4 0.16 -17.93 28.49
C SER A 4 0.70 -19.35 28.38
N SER A 5 0.96 -19.82 27.16
CA SER A 5 1.82 -20.98 26.92
C SER A 5 2.60 -20.76 25.62
N GLY A 6 3.93 -20.71 25.74
CA GLY A 6 4.92 -21.05 24.70
C GLY A 6 4.85 -20.35 23.34
N PHE A 7 5.86 -19.52 23.05
CA PHE A 7 6.35 -19.18 21.69
C PHE A 7 5.28 -19.00 20.60
N GLY A 8 4.77 -17.77 20.50
CA GLY A 8 3.84 -17.36 19.45
C GLY A 8 2.60 -16.75 20.08
N VAL A 9 2.56 -15.42 20.10
CA VAL A 9 1.35 -14.68 20.49
C VAL A 9 0.32 -14.92 19.40
N ARG A 10 -0.46 -16.00 19.51
CA ARG A 10 -1.64 -16.19 18.68
C ARG A 10 -2.69 -15.22 19.22
N TRP A 11 -2.81 -14.10 18.52
CA TRP A 11 -3.89 -13.13 18.73
C TRP A 11 -5.23 -13.85 18.55
N GLU A 12 -5.82 -14.28 19.65
CA GLU A 12 -7.22 -14.69 19.73
C GLU A 12 -8.06 -13.41 19.92
N GLU A 13 -7.92 -12.49 18.97
CA GLU A 13 -8.68 -11.25 18.98
C GLU A 13 -10.09 -11.51 18.49
N SER A 14 -11.04 -11.06 19.31
CA SER A 14 -12.47 -10.86 19.03
C SER A 14 -12.81 -10.69 17.54
N ASN A 15 -13.01 -11.84 16.87
CA ASN A 15 -13.34 -11.94 15.44
C ASN A 15 -14.55 -11.10 15.01
N GLY A 16 -15.38 -10.64 15.95
CA GLY A 16 -16.55 -9.79 15.67
C GLY A 16 -16.20 -8.33 15.37
N LEU A 17 -15.27 -7.71 16.10
CA LEU A 17 -14.99 -6.28 15.94
C LEU A 17 -14.20 -6.00 14.65
N ARG A 18 -13.18 -6.81 14.36
CA ARG A 18 -12.35 -6.64 13.14
C ARG A 18 -13.13 -6.88 11.84
N LYS A 19 -14.12 -7.78 11.86
CA LYS A 19 -15.04 -7.99 10.72
C LYS A 19 -16.01 -6.82 10.52
N LYS A 20 -16.49 -6.22 11.62
CA LYS A 20 -17.45 -5.09 11.60
C LYS A 20 -16.84 -3.81 11.01
N TRP A 21 -15.59 -3.49 11.31
CA TRP A 21 -14.91 -2.31 10.74
C TRP A 21 -14.68 -2.43 9.24
N GLY A 22 -14.23 -3.60 8.76
CA GLY A 22 -14.04 -3.84 7.33
C GLY A 22 -15.34 -3.74 6.53
N GLN A 23 -16.44 -4.32 7.04
CA GLN A 23 -17.74 -4.27 6.35
C GLN A 23 -18.27 -2.83 6.20
N ASN A 24 -18.13 -2.00 7.23
CA ASN A 24 -18.61 -0.62 7.21
C ASN A 24 -17.75 0.30 6.31
N ALA A 25 -16.48 -0.02 6.11
CA ALA A 25 -15.58 0.80 5.30
C ALA A 25 -15.99 0.85 3.83
N VAL A 26 -16.45 -0.27 3.26
CA VAL A 26 -16.91 -0.33 1.86
C VAL A 26 -18.14 0.56 1.67
N SER A 27 -19.12 0.43 2.57
CA SER A 27 -20.31 1.28 2.57
C SER A 27 -19.94 2.76 2.57
N TRP A 28 -19.10 3.16 3.53
CA TRP A 28 -18.69 4.54 3.69
C TRP A 28 -17.97 5.09 2.45
N CYS A 29 -17.11 4.27 1.84
CA CYS A 29 -16.41 4.64 0.61
C CYS A 29 -17.37 4.85 -0.56
N LEU A 30 -18.34 3.94 -0.74
CA LEU A 30 -19.33 4.02 -1.82
C LEU A 30 -20.31 5.19 -1.63
N ASP A 31 -20.57 5.61 -0.40
CA ASP A 31 -21.42 6.77 -0.09
C ASP A 31 -20.72 8.11 -0.35
N HIS A 32 -19.38 8.14 -0.35
CA HIS A 32 -18.57 9.36 -0.51
C HIS A 32 -17.86 9.45 -1.87
N ILE A 33 -18.37 8.73 -2.88
CA ILE A 33 -17.82 8.83 -4.23
C ILE A 33 -18.06 10.24 -4.77
N VAL A 34 -16.97 10.97 -5.02
CA VAL A 34 -17.00 12.37 -5.48
C VAL A 34 -17.23 12.47 -7.00
N VAL A 35 -17.05 11.37 -7.73
CA VAL A 35 -17.12 11.32 -9.19
C VAL A 35 -18.49 10.79 -9.64
N LEU A 36 -19.08 11.45 -10.64
CA LEU A 36 -20.32 10.98 -11.27
C LEU A 36 -20.08 9.62 -11.94
N HIS A 37 -20.94 8.65 -11.64
CA HIS A 37 -20.88 7.36 -12.31
C HIS A 37 -21.48 7.45 -13.72
N PRO A 38 -20.89 6.77 -14.71
CA PRO A 38 -21.56 6.56 -15.99
C PRO A 38 -22.88 5.82 -15.78
N GLU A 39 -23.87 6.09 -16.64
CA GLU A 39 -25.17 5.41 -16.56
C GLU A 39 -24.97 3.88 -16.62
N GLN A 40 -25.56 3.19 -15.66
CA GLN A 40 -25.54 1.73 -15.62
C GLN A 40 -26.51 1.20 -16.67
N GLY A 41 -26.02 0.37 -17.58
CA GLY A 41 -26.82 -0.31 -18.59
C GLY A 41 -26.40 -1.77 -18.73
N GLU A 42 -27.21 -2.58 -19.41
CA GLU A 42 -26.90 -4.00 -19.67
C GLU A 42 -25.57 -4.20 -20.41
N GLU A 43 -25.17 -3.23 -21.24
CA GLU A 43 -23.87 -3.25 -21.93
C GLU A 43 -22.69 -2.90 -21.02
N HIS A 44 -22.91 -2.21 -19.90
CA HIS A 44 -21.87 -1.70 -19.00
C HIS A 44 -22.21 -1.96 -17.52
N PRO A 45 -22.18 -3.23 -17.08
CA PRO A 45 -22.36 -3.57 -15.68
C PRO A 45 -21.21 -3.01 -14.84
N GLN A 46 -21.55 -2.43 -13.68
CA GLN A 46 -20.55 -1.90 -12.75
C GLN A 46 -20.08 -2.98 -11.79
N ASN A 47 -18.90 -3.51 -12.06
CA ASN A 47 -18.28 -4.57 -11.29
C ASN A 47 -17.38 -3.97 -10.19
N LEU A 48 -17.55 -4.41 -8.94
CA LEU A 48 -16.71 -3.99 -7.82
C LEU A 48 -15.86 -5.16 -7.31
N CYS A 49 -14.56 -5.10 -7.53
CA CYS A 49 -13.59 -6.04 -6.96
C CYS A 49 -13.14 -5.58 -5.58
N SER A 50 -13.33 -6.42 -4.57
CA SER A 50 -12.89 -6.15 -3.19
C SER A 50 -12.02 -7.27 -2.64
N ASP A 51 -11.12 -6.89 -1.73
CA ASP A 51 -10.23 -7.83 -1.05
C ASP A 51 -10.98 -8.86 -0.20
N ALA A 52 -10.35 -10.00 0.07
CA ALA A 52 -10.87 -11.07 0.92
C ALA A 52 -11.31 -10.61 2.31
N GLY A 53 -10.70 -9.55 2.86
CA GLY A 53 -11.10 -8.92 4.12
C GLY A 53 -12.56 -8.43 4.14
N TYR A 54 -13.18 -8.25 2.97
CA TYR A 54 -14.52 -7.71 2.79
C TYR A 54 -15.59 -8.76 2.47
N THR A 55 -15.31 -10.05 2.69
CA THR A 55 -16.20 -11.19 2.38
C THR A 55 -17.64 -11.05 2.92
N GLY A 56 -17.91 -10.20 3.92
CA GLY A 56 -19.26 -9.96 4.45
C GLY A 56 -19.89 -8.62 4.06
N SER A 57 -19.38 -7.92 3.05
CA SER A 57 -19.89 -6.62 2.59
C SER A 57 -20.64 -6.68 1.25
N GLY A 58 -20.82 -7.87 0.68
CA GLY A 58 -21.46 -8.05 -0.64
C GLY A 58 -22.85 -7.43 -0.74
N GLU A 59 -23.69 -7.62 0.29
CA GLU A 59 -25.05 -7.05 0.31
C GLU A 59 -25.04 -5.51 0.25
N ALA A 60 -24.09 -4.86 0.93
CA ALA A 60 -23.95 -3.41 0.90
C ALA A 60 -23.52 -2.89 -0.48
N VAL A 61 -22.77 -3.70 -1.23
CA VAL A 61 -22.32 -3.39 -2.59
C VAL A 61 -23.48 -3.56 -3.58
N GLU A 62 -24.24 -4.65 -3.45
CA GLU A 62 -25.42 -4.94 -4.30
C GLU A 62 -26.53 -3.90 -4.12
N GLN A 63 -26.76 -3.41 -2.89
CA GLN A 63 -27.73 -2.34 -2.61
C GLN A 63 -27.44 -1.03 -3.38
N ARG A 64 -26.19 -0.83 -3.82
CA ARG A 64 -25.77 0.34 -4.61
C ARG A 64 -25.64 0.01 -6.10
N ASN A 65 -26.25 -1.09 -6.54
CA ASN A 65 -26.26 -1.58 -7.93
C ASN A 65 -24.86 -1.94 -8.49
N TYR A 66 -23.94 -2.37 -7.63
CA TYR A 66 -22.66 -2.94 -8.08
C TYR A 66 -22.70 -4.46 -8.01
N ILE A 67 -22.01 -5.11 -8.95
CA ILE A 67 -21.81 -6.57 -8.94
C ILE A 67 -20.56 -6.87 -8.08
N PRO A 68 -20.70 -7.49 -6.89
CA PRO A 68 -19.57 -7.72 -6.01
C PRO A 68 -18.72 -8.91 -6.47
N HIS A 69 -17.43 -8.68 -6.69
CA HIS A 69 -16.43 -9.71 -6.90
C HIS A 69 -15.48 -9.77 -5.70
N ILE A 70 -15.93 -10.45 -4.64
CA ILE A 70 -15.14 -10.64 -3.42
C ILE A 70 -14.67 -12.09 -3.36
N ARG A 71 -13.37 -12.31 -3.49
CA ARG A 71 -12.78 -13.66 -3.32
C ARG A 71 -12.45 -13.89 -1.86
N PRO A 72 -13.07 -14.87 -1.18
CA PRO A 72 -12.72 -15.14 0.21
C PRO A 72 -11.32 -15.77 0.33
N SER A 73 -10.64 -15.43 1.43
CA SER A 73 -9.31 -15.93 1.75
C SER A 73 -9.35 -17.47 1.84
N GLY A 74 -8.46 -18.14 1.10
CA GLY A 74 -8.36 -19.61 1.10
C GLY A 74 -9.13 -20.32 -0.03
N LYS A 75 -9.77 -19.61 -0.97
CA LYS A 75 -10.24 -20.24 -2.21
C LYS A 75 -9.10 -20.80 -3.06
N GLU A 76 -7.93 -20.16 -3.04
CA GLU A 76 -6.74 -20.65 -3.73
C GLU A 76 -6.34 -22.06 -3.27
N LYS A 77 -6.48 -22.36 -1.96
CA LYS A 77 -6.22 -23.71 -1.44
C LYS A 77 -7.19 -24.74 -2.01
N LYS A 78 -8.48 -24.38 -2.12
CA LYS A 78 -9.51 -25.25 -2.70
C LYS A 78 -9.35 -25.41 -4.22
N GLU A 79 -8.89 -24.37 -4.89
CA GLU A 79 -8.61 -24.38 -6.33
C GLU A 79 -7.38 -25.23 -6.64
N LEU A 80 -6.33 -25.13 -5.81
CA LEU A 80 -5.17 -26.02 -5.87
C LEU A 80 -5.50 -27.49 -5.55
N GLU A 81 -6.45 -27.74 -4.64
CA GLU A 81 -6.95 -29.10 -4.36
C GLU A 81 -7.81 -29.65 -5.52
N ARG A 82 -8.46 -28.77 -6.29
CA ARG A 82 -9.39 -29.14 -7.36
C ARG A 82 -8.69 -29.31 -8.72
N ASP A 83 -7.69 -28.49 -8.98
CA ASP A 83 -6.96 -28.46 -10.24
C ASP A 83 -5.45 -28.62 -9.97
N PRO A 84 -4.87 -29.79 -10.28
CA PRO A 84 -3.45 -30.04 -10.04
C PRO A 84 -2.53 -29.21 -10.95
N ASP A 85 -3.05 -28.63 -12.04
CA ASP A 85 -2.30 -27.75 -12.93
C ASP A 85 -2.35 -26.28 -12.49
N PHE A 86 -3.16 -25.95 -11.46
CA PHE A 86 -3.25 -24.61 -10.92
C PHE A 86 -1.94 -24.21 -10.21
N ARG A 87 -1.21 -23.28 -10.82
CA ARG A 87 0.03 -22.72 -10.25
C ARG A 87 -0.23 -21.36 -9.64
N ALA A 88 -0.18 -21.26 -8.32
CA ALA A 88 -0.16 -19.97 -7.64
C ALA A 88 1.19 -19.28 -7.89
N HIS A 89 1.19 -18.16 -8.62
CA HIS A 89 2.41 -17.42 -8.95
C HIS A 89 2.84 -16.49 -7.80
N HIS A 90 3.18 -17.09 -6.65
CA HIS A 90 3.74 -16.34 -5.52
C HIS A 90 5.22 -16.00 -5.71
N TRP A 91 5.87 -16.49 -6.78
CA TRP A 91 7.31 -16.37 -6.98
C TRP A 91 7.81 -14.92 -6.93
N VAL A 92 7.05 -13.94 -7.45
CA VAL A 92 7.43 -12.52 -7.36
C VAL A 92 7.40 -12.04 -5.91
N VAL A 93 6.30 -12.32 -5.20
CA VAL A 93 6.12 -11.93 -3.80
C VAL A 93 7.17 -12.59 -2.92
N GLU A 94 7.46 -13.86 -3.14
CA GLU A 94 8.48 -14.62 -2.43
C GLU A 94 9.89 -14.10 -2.72
N VAL A 95 10.21 -13.77 -3.98
CA VAL A 95 11.49 -13.15 -4.36
C VAL A 95 11.63 -11.78 -3.71
N THR A 96 10.59 -10.95 -3.73
CA THR A 96 10.57 -9.63 -3.10
C THR A 96 10.64 -9.75 -1.58
N HIS A 97 9.96 -10.71 -0.96
CA HIS A 97 10.01 -10.95 0.48
C HIS A 97 11.38 -11.50 0.91
N ALA A 98 11.98 -12.41 0.13
CA ALA A 98 13.33 -12.91 0.35
C ALA A 98 14.38 -11.81 0.13
N PHE A 99 14.16 -10.92 -0.84
CA PHE A 99 14.91 -9.68 -1.00
C PHE A 99 14.76 -8.84 0.27
N PHE A 100 13.57 -8.40 0.67
CA PHE A 100 13.38 -7.57 1.87
C PHE A 100 13.93 -8.21 3.16
N ASN A 101 13.79 -9.52 3.33
CA ASN A 101 14.34 -10.25 4.47
C ASN A 101 15.88 -10.24 4.48
N ARG A 102 16.53 -10.38 3.31
CA ARG A 102 18.00 -10.26 3.17
C ARG A 102 18.47 -8.80 3.26
N PHE A 103 17.69 -7.86 2.75
CA PHE A 103 17.96 -6.41 2.78
C PHE A 103 17.75 -5.79 4.16
N ARG A 104 17.17 -6.52 5.12
CA ARG A 104 17.04 -6.08 6.52
C ARG A 104 18.39 -5.93 7.26
N LYS A 105 19.49 -6.36 6.64
CA LYS A 105 20.87 -6.10 7.10
C LYS A 105 21.60 -4.99 6.32
N PHE A 106 21.03 -4.46 5.26
CA PHE A 106 21.56 -3.24 4.64
C PHE A 106 20.96 -2.04 5.38
N LEU A 107 21.40 -1.86 6.64
CA LEU A 107 21.38 -0.53 7.22
C LEU A 107 22.32 0.29 6.35
N VAL A 108 21.70 1.00 5.41
CA VAL A 108 22.28 2.03 4.58
C VAL A 108 23.22 2.85 5.46
N ARG A 109 24.52 2.56 5.37
CA ARG A 109 25.58 3.44 5.83
C ARG A 109 25.74 4.55 4.79
N CYS A 110 24.64 5.24 4.46
CA CYS A 110 24.74 6.64 4.10
C CYS A 110 25.04 7.36 5.41
N GLU A 111 26.29 7.21 5.86
CA GLU A 111 26.85 8.06 6.88
C GLU A 111 26.70 9.48 6.31
N LYS A 112 25.74 10.26 6.83
CA LYS A 112 25.59 11.68 6.51
C LYS A 112 26.84 12.38 7.04
N LYS A 113 27.96 12.23 6.33
CA LYS A 113 29.20 12.87 6.72
C LYS A 113 29.00 14.37 6.53
N ALA A 114 29.35 15.12 7.56
CA ALA A 114 29.36 16.58 7.51
C ALA A 114 30.15 17.11 6.30
N THR A 115 31.16 16.35 5.86
CA THR A 115 31.99 16.68 4.70
C THR A 115 31.25 16.59 3.37
N THR A 116 30.39 15.60 3.17
CA THR A 116 29.66 15.42 1.90
C THR A 116 28.64 16.54 1.67
N TRP A 117 27.93 16.99 2.71
CA TRP A 117 27.01 18.13 2.56
C TRP A 117 27.75 19.46 2.38
N ARG A 118 28.89 19.65 3.07
CA ARG A 118 29.73 20.85 2.91
C ARG A 118 30.33 20.94 1.51
N CYS A 119 30.79 19.82 0.94
CA CYS A 119 31.33 19.78 -0.42
C CYS A 119 30.30 20.21 -1.48
N PHE A 120 29.04 19.81 -1.31
CA PHE A 120 27.97 20.19 -2.25
C PHE A 120 27.51 21.64 -2.07
N SER A 121 27.44 22.15 -0.84
CA SER A 121 26.86 23.48 -0.54
C SER A 121 27.84 24.65 -0.63
N LEU A 122 29.13 24.47 -0.30
CA LEU A 122 30.11 25.55 -0.27
C LEU A 122 30.41 26.18 -1.64
N PRO A 123 30.54 25.43 -2.76
CA PRO A 123 30.81 26.03 -4.07
C PRO A 123 29.69 26.96 -4.54
N ALA A 124 28.42 26.60 -4.29
CA ALA A 124 27.26 27.41 -4.67
C ALA A 124 27.20 28.75 -3.91
N LEU A 125 27.57 28.75 -2.63
CA LEU A 125 27.65 29.97 -1.81
C LEU A 125 28.82 30.88 -2.21
N LEU A 126 29.96 30.30 -2.60
CA LEU A 126 31.10 31.07 -3.09
C LEU A 126 30.82 31.70 -4.46
N LEU A 127 30.16 30.98 -5.37
CA LEU A 127 29.78 31.51 -6.68
C LEU A 127 28.75 32.63 -6.59
N SER A 128 27.74 32.50 -5.72
CA SER A 128 26.73 33.56 -5.52
C SER A 128 27.32 34.81 -4.87
N ASN A 129 28.21 34.67 -3.88
CA ASN A 129 28.90 35.81 -3.26
C ASN A 129 29.88 36.49 -4.24
N SER A 130 30.57 35.72 -5.08
CA SER A 130 31.47 36.27 -6.10
C SER A 130 30.72 37.00 -7.21
N LEU A 131 29.57 36.45 -7.66
CA LEU A 131 28.70 37.14 -8.61
C LEU A 131 28.12 38.44 -8.00
N ALA A 132 27.71 38.41 -6.74
CA ALA A 132 27.21 39.59 -6.04
C ALA A 132 28.30 40.66 -5.86
N PHE A 133 29.56 40.26 -5.65
CA PHE A 133 30.70 41.19 -5.59
C PHE A 133 31.00 41.81 -6.97
N ILE A 134 31.00 41.00 -8.04
CA ILE A 134 31.21 41.49 -9.41
C ILE A 134 30.08 42.41 -9.86
N ILE A 135 28.82 42.11 -9.52
CA ILE A 135 27.68 42.97 -9.87
C ILE A 135 27.71 44.28 -9.05
N ASN A 136 27.97 44.22 -7.74
CA ASN A 136 27.98 45.43 -6.89
C ASN A 136 29.22 46.31 -7.09
N PHE A 137 30.37 45.74 -7.47
CA PHE A 137 31.62 46.50 -7.66
C PHE A 137 31.93 46.81 -9.12
N GLY A 138 31.47 45.98 -10.07
CA GLY A 138 31.69 46.15 -11.52
C GLY A 138 30.71 47.12 -12.22
N MET A 139 29.66 47.59 -11.54
CA MET A 139 28.77 48.66 -12.03
C MET A 139 29.09 50.04 -11.42
N GLY A 140 30.25 50.19 -10.77
CA GLY A 140 30.67 51.39 -10.05
C GLY A 140 31.83 52.19 -10.67
N SER A 141 32.10 52.03 -11.98
CA SER A 141 33.13 52.79 -12.71
C SER A 141 32.63 53.20 -14.09
#